data_AF-A0A3N8GBQ9-F1
#
_entry.id   AF-A0A3N8GBQ9-F1
#
_cell.length_a   1.000
_cell.length_b   1.000
_cell.length_c   1.000
_cell.angle_alpha   90.00
_cell.angle_beta   90.00
_cell.angle_gamma   90.00
#
_symmetry.space_group_name_H-M   'P 1'
#
loop_
_entity.id
_entity.type
_entity.pdbx_description
1 polymer ?
#
loop_
_entity_poly.entity_id
_entity_poly.type
_entity_poly.pdbx_seq_one_letter_code
_entity_poly.pdbx_strand_id
1 'polypeptide(L)'
;MEPHVAAWQPDMFGDASPIVIPPPKPDPLPDPSQWAPHVREQLAEAVFFLAVDSRHGDSVPEALMDCAEILRDRLCNRPVDKADYYATLGWIMELWSGAIPYPLVCSLGRIRSRSMQDVIRDNPLLNFDYMRLNRWCSGQLSLEAQWQA
;
A
#
# COMPACT_ATOMS: atom_id res chain seq x y z
N MET A 1 9.75 35.31 22.75
CA MET A 1 11.17 35.29 22.31
C MET A 1 11.30 36.32 21.21
N GLU A 2 12.19 37.30 21.38
CA GLU A 2 12.47 38.28 20.34
C GLU A 2 13.31 37.64 19.23
N PRO A 3 12.99 37.86 17.94
CA PRO A 3 13.70 37.25 16.83
C PRO A 3 15.13 37.80 16.77
N HIS A 4 16.12 36.93 16.94
CA HIS A 4 17.53 37.30 16.75
C HIS A 4 17.81 37.50 15.26
N VAL A 5 18.00 38.75 14.85
CA VAL A 5 18.42 39.12 13.50
C VAL A 5 19.90 38.80 13.35
N ALA A 6 20.24 37.86 12.47
CA ALA A 6 21.61 37.38 12.34
C ALA A 6 22.44 38.15 11.31
N ALA A 7 21.78 38.71 10.31
CA ALA A 7 22.38 39.57 9.30
C ALA A 7 21.28 40.38 8.59
N TRP A 8 21.70 41.41 7.88
CA TRP A 8 20.83 42.22 7.02
C TRP A 8 21.25 41.99 5.58
N GLN A 9 20.31 41.55 4.74
CA GLN A 9 20.55 41.42 3.32
C GLN A 9 20.10 42.70 2.62
N PRO A 10 20.94 43.33 1.78
CA PRO A 10 20.46 44.37 0.89
C PRO A 10 19.54 43.74 -0.16
N ASP A 11 18.28 44.20 -0.21
CA ASP A 11 17.39 43.86 -1.30
C ASP A 11 17.81 44.65 -2.57
N MET A 12 17.55 44.06 -3.73
CA MET A 12 17.83 44.64 -5.06
C MET A 12 17.15 46.00 -5.28
N PHE A 13 16.15 46.35 -4.45
CA PHE A 13 15.41 47.62 -4.49
C PHE A 13 15.84 48.64 -3.41
N GLY A 14 16.91 48.36 -2.66
CA GLY A 14 17.56 49.34 -1.77
C GLY A 14 17.12 49.32 -0.30
N ASP A 15 16.11 48.53 0.05
CA ASP A 15 15.70 48.35 1.45
C ASP A 15 16.38 47.13 2.09
N ALA A 16 16.83 47.29 3.35
CA ALA A 16 17.48 46.21 4.09
C ALA A 16 16.44 45.27 4.70
N SER A 17 16.46 44.00 4.31
CA SER A 17 15.58 42.96 4.88
C SER A 17 16.36 42.11 5.91
N PRO A 18 15.78 41.86 7.10
CA PRO A 18 16.45 41.07 8.13
C PRO A 18 16.46 39.59 7.75
N ILE A 19 17.63 38.95 7.79
CA ILE A 19 17.76 37.50 7.71
C ILE A 19 17.41 36.94 9.09
N VAL A 20 16.18 36.42 9.21
CA VAL A 20 15.71 35.76 10.42
C VAL A 20 16.25 34.34 10.44
N ILE A 21 17.02 33.96 11.47
CA ILE A 21 17.39 32.56 11.66
C ILE A 21 16.09 31.78 11.93
N PRO A 22 15.71 30.81 11.08
CA PRO A 22 14.58 29.95 11.40
C PRO A 22 14.90 29.22 12.70
N PRO A 23 13.93 29.08 13.62
CA PRO A 23 14.16 28.32 14.85
C PRO A 23 14.71 26.94 14.49
N PRO A 24 15.65 26.40 15.29
CA PRO A 24 16.26 25.11 15.02
C PRO A 24 15.14 24.10 14.80
N LYS A 25 15.22 23.39 13.66
CA LYS A 25 14.26 22.34 13.29
C LYS A 25 14.11 21.41 14.50
N PRO A 26 12.89 21.20 15.02
CA PRO A 26 12.70 20.32 16.16
C PRO A 26 13.35 18.96 15.87
N ASP A 27 13.91 18.35 16.91
CA ASP A 27 14.69 17.10 16.84
C ASP A 27 14.02 16.10 15.88
N PRO A 28 14.81 15.39 15.04
CA PRO A 28 14.24 14.34 14.22
C PRO A 28 13.48 13.40 15.15
N LEU A 29 12.24 13.04 14.75
CA LEU A 29 11.47 12.04 15.49
C LEU A 29 12.40 10.86 15.81
N PRO A 30 12.31 10.28 17.03
CA PRO A 30 13.12 9.12 17.39
C PRO A 30 12.95 8.03 16.34
N ASP A 31 13.88 7.08 16.27
CA ASP A 31 13.77 5.96 15.33
C ASP A 31 12.39 5.29 15.49
N PRO A 32 11.64 5.01 14.40
CA PRO A 32 10.31 4.39 14.47
C PRO A 32 10.27 3.08 15.27
N SER A 33 11.40 2.39 15.38
CA SER A 33 11.57 1.19 16.20
C SER A 33 11.50 1.47 17.71
N GLN A 34 11.76 2.70 18.14
CA GLN A 34 11.77 3.16 19.53
C GLN A 34 10.43 3.80 19.95
N TRP A 35 9.46 3.92 19.04
CA TRP A 35 8.17 4.53 19.34
C TRP A 35 7.30 3.61 20.18
N ALA A 36 6.56 4.21 21.11
CA ALA A 36 5.53 3.49 21.84
C ALA A 36 4.46 2.95 20.87
N PRO A 37 3.87 1.77 21.14
CA PRO A 37 2.93 1.11 20.22
C PRO A 37 1.78 2.02 19.76
N HIS A 38 1.18 2.76 20.69
CA HIS A 38 0.08 3.68 20.41
C HIS A 38 0.47 4.83 19.49
N VAL A 39 1.73 5.30 19.52
CA VAL A 39 2.24 6.35 18.62
C VAL A 39 2.43 5.81 17.21
N ARG A 40 2.87 4.55 17.09
CA ARG A 40 3.01 3.87 15.79
C ARG A 40 1.64 3.61 15.15
N GLU A 41 0.66 3.21 15.95
CA GLU A 41 -0.73 3.06 15.51
C GLU A 41 -1.33 4.39 15.06
N GLN A 42 -1.16 5.45 15.84
CA GLN A 42 -1.62 6.79 15.47
C GLN A 42 -0.91 7.34 14.22
N LEU A 43 0.37 7.03 14.01
CA LEU A 43 1.06 7.40 12.77
C LEU A 43 0.54 6.59 11.59
N ALA A 44 0.31 5.28 11.75
CA ALA A 44 -0.28 4.45 10.71
C ALA A 44 -1.68 4.96 10.32
N GLU A 45 -2.48 5.36 11.31
CA GLU A 45 -3.77 6.01 11.13
C GLU A 45 -3.65 7.39 10.45
N ALA A 46 -2.69 8.22 10.85
CA ALA A 46 -2.47 9.52 10.23
C ALA A 46 -1.97 9.40 8.78
N VAL A 47 -1.08 8.45 8.49
CA VAL A 47 -0.64 8.12 7.12
C VAL A 47 -1.82 7.58 6.31
N PHE A 48 -2.69 6.78 6.93
CA PHE A 48 -3.92 6.31 6.31
C PHE A 48 -4.85 7.47 5.94
N PHE A 49 -5.16 8.36 6.88
CA PHE A 49 -5.99 9.54 6.60
C PHE A 49 -5.34 10.49 5.58
N LEU A 50 -4.02 10.67 5.62
CA LEU A 50 -3.29 11.45 4.64
C LEU A 50 -3.36 10.81 3.24
N ALA A 51 -3.26 9.48 3.14
CA ALA A 51 -3.43 8.75 1.89
C ALA A 51 -4.87 8.80 1.35
N VAL A 52 -5.86 8.84 2.24
CA VAL A 52 -7.29 9.02 1.90
C VAL A 52 -7.55 10.45 1.40
N ASP A 53 -7.00 11.46 2.08
CA ASP A 53 -7.27 12.87 1.80
C ASP A 53 -6.52 13.37 0.56
N SER A 54 -5.30 12.87 0.34
CA SER A 54 -4.44 13.21 -0.81
C SER A 54 -4.96 12.69 -2.17
N ARG A 55 -5.96 11.82 -2.20
CA ARG A 55 -6.53 11.26 -3.45
C ARG A 55 -7.97 11.69 -3.67
N HIS A 56 -8.13 13.00 -3.87
CA HIS A 56 -9.28 13.50 -4.61
C HIS A 56 -9.10 13.19 -6.11
N GLY A 57 -9.70 12.08 -6.58
CA GLY A 57 -9.99 11.85 -8.00
C GLY A 57 -9.48 10.53 -8.59
N ASP A 58 -10.42 9.60 -8.80
CA ASP A 58 -10.51 8.66 -9.93
C ASP A 58 -9.39 7.65 -10.26
N SER A 59 -8.26 7.62 -9.57
CA SER A 59 -7.21 6.62 -9.85
C SER A 59 -7.40 5.33 -9.04
N VAL A 60 -7.60 4.22 -9.75
CA VAL A 60 -7.44 2.87 -9.19
C VAL A 60 -6.04 2.78 -8.57
N PRO A 61 -5.88 2.36 -7.29
CA PRO A 61 -4.57 2.16 -6.69
C PRO A 61 -3.68 1.28 -7.59
N GLU A 62 -2.42 1.67 -7.78
CA GLU A 62 -1.43 0.95 -8.61
C GLU A 62 -1.36 -0.53 -8.26
N ALA A 63 -1.35 -0.87 -6.97
CA ALA A 63 -1.41 -2.24 -6.49
C ALA A 63 -2.61 -3.05 -7.04
N LEU A 64 -3.77 -2.43 -7.26
CA LEU A 64 -4.94 -3.10 -7.86
C LEU A 64 -4.81 -3.24 -9.38
N MET A 65 -4.11 -2.31 -10.04
CA MET A 65 -3.79 -2.45 -11.46
C MET A 65 -2.82 -3.61 -11.68
N ASP A 66 -1.75 -3.69 -10.88
CA ASP A 66 -0.77 -4.79 -10.94
C ASP A 66 -1.44 -6.15 -10.70
N CYS A 67 -2.33 -6.22 -9.71
CA CYS A 67 -3.14 -7.41 -9.47
C CYS A 67 -3.97 -7.80 -10.71
N ALA A 68 -4.65 -6.83 -11.33
CA ALA A 68 -5.43 -7.07 -12.53
C ALA A 68 -4.56 -7.52 -13.72
N GLU A 69 -3.34 -7.02 -13.84
CA GLU A 69 -2.38 -7.43 -14.87
C GLU A 69 -1.96 -8.89 -14.69
N ILE A 70 -1.60 -9.30 -13.47
CA ILE A 70 -1.23 -10.67 -13.14
C ILE A 70 -2.39 -11.64 -13.45
N LEU A 71 -3.62 -11.28 -13.07
CA LEU A 71 -4.81 -12.08 -13.39
C LEU A 71 -5.07 -12.15 -14.91
N ARG A 72 -4.92 -11.03 -15.61
CA ARG A 72 -5.06 -10.95 -17.07
C ARG A 72 -4.02 -11.84 -17.76
N ASP A 73 -2.77 -11.76 -17.35
CA ASP A 73 -1.70 -12.55 -17.95
C ASP A 73 -1.94 -14.05 -17.74
N ARG A 74 -2.45 -14.45 -16.57
CA ARG A 74 -2.90 -15.82 -16.33
C ARG A 74 -4.03 -16.23 -17.28
N LEU A 75 -5.06 -15.39 -17.45
CA LEU A 75 -6.19 -15.64 -18.36
C LEU A 75 -5.77 -15.72 -19.83
N CYS A 76 -4.80 -14.92 -20.23
CA CYS A 76 -4.22 -14.93 -21.58
C CYS A 76 -3.17 -16.02 -21.77
N ASN A 77 -2.98 -16.92 -20.79
CA ASN A 77 -1.98 -17.99 -20.80
C ASN A 77 -0.55 -17.48 -21.06
N ARG A 78 -0.24 -16.29 -20.57
CA ARG A 78 1.11 -15.72 -20.54
C ARG A 78 1.88 -16.30 -19.35
N PRO A 79 3.21 -16.32 -19.41
CA PRO A 79 4.02 -16.74 -18.27
C PRO A 79 3.79 -15.77 -17.10
N VAL A 80 3.48 -16.33 -15.93
CA VAL A 80 3.32 -15.59 -14.68
C VAL A 80 4.16 -16.30 -13.62
N ASP A 81 4.83 -15.54 -12.76
CA ASP A 81 5.49 -16.12 -11.60
C ASP A 81 4.44 -16.76 -10.68
N LYS A 82 4.60 -18.05 -10.40
CA LYS A 82 3.60 -18.81 -9.62
C LYS A 82 3.52 -18.31 -8.18
N ALA A 83 4.64 -17.93 -7.58
CA ALA A 83 4.66 -17.45 -6.20
C ALA A 83 3.91 -16.12 -6.09
N ASP A 84 4.20 -15.17 -6.99
CA ASP A 84 3.53 -13.86 -7.02
C ASP A 84 2.06 -13.98 -7.39
N TYR A 85 1.71 -14.89 -8.31
CA TYR A 85 0.33 -15.16 -8.67
C TYR A 85 -0.49 -15.66 -7.48
N TYR A 86 -0.01 -16.70 -6.79
CA TYR A 86 -0.74 -17.24 -5.63
C TYR A 86 -0.72 -16.28 -4.44
N ALA A 87 0.38 -15.52 -4.24
CA ALA A 87 0.46 -14.42 -3.27
C ALA A 87 -0.63 -13.36 -3.51
N THR A 88 -0.81 -12.97 -4.77
CA THR A 88 -1.85 -12.03 -5.21
C THR A 88 -3.24 -12.61 -5.04
N LEU A 89 -3.45 -13.85 -5.49
CA LEU A 89 -4.75 -14.52 -5.43
C LEU A 89 -5.24 -14.71 -3.99
N GLY A 90 -4.36 -15.16 -3.08
CA GLY A 90 -4.71 -15.33 -1.68
C GLY A 90 -4.91 -14.01 -0.95
N TRP A 91 -4.21 -12.95 -1.34
CA TRP A 91 -4.44 -11.61 -0.79
C TRP A 91 -5.81 -11.05 -1.19
N ILE A 92 -6.17 -11.10 -2.48
CA ILE A 92 -7.47 -10.63 -2.98
C ILE A 92 -8.62 -11.43 -2.35
N MET A 93 -8.44 -12.74 -2.20
CA MET A 93 -9.43 -13.64 -1.62
C MET A 93 -9.40 -13.71 -0.09
N GLU A 94 -8.60 -12.86 0.54
CA GLU A 94 -8.51 -12.71 2.00
C GLU A 94 -8.13 -14.01 2.74
N LEU A 95 -7.34 -14.89 2.09
CA LEU A 95 -6.77 -16.09 2.72
C LEU A 95 -5.63 -15.76 3.69
N TRP A 96 -4.92 -14.65 3.44
CA TRP A 96 -3.97 -14.05 4.37
C TRP A 96 -4.02 -12.54 4.30
N SER A 97 -3.53 -11.90 5.36
CA SER A 97 -3.33 -10.46 5.38
C SER A 97 -2.00 -10.12 4.72
N GLY A 98 -2.03 -9.33 3.64
CA GLY A 98 -0.84 -8.68 3.12
C GLY A 98 -0.37 -7.55 4.05
N ALA A 99 0.64 -6.78 3.64
CA ALA A 99 1.07 -5.59 4.38
C ALA A 99 -0.08 -4.59 4.61
N ILE A 100 -1.05 -4.55 3.68
CA ILE A 100 -2.29 -3.79 3.78
C ILE A 100 -3.44 -4.73 3.40
N PRO A 101 -4.54 -4.81 4.17
CA PRO A 101 -5.68 -5.66 3.82
C PRO A 101 -6.32 -5.27 2.48
N TYR A 102 -6.70 -6.26 1.67
CA TYR A 102 -7.34 -6.04 0.37
C TYR A 102 -8.62 -5.17 0.44
N PRO A 103 -9.55 -5.39 1.40
CA PRO A 103 -10.72 -4.51 1.55
C PRO A 103 -10.35 -3.05 1.82
N LEU A 104 -9.25 -2.82 2.53
CA LEU A 104 -8.76 -1.49 2.85
C LEU A 104 -8.24 -0.80 1.59
N VAL A 105 -7.42 -1.48 0.79
CA VAL A 105 -6.94 -0.94 -0.50
C VAL A 105 -8.11 -0.60 -1.44
N CYS A 106 -9.13 -1.44 -1.49
CA CYS A 106 -10.34 -1.18 -2.28
C CYS A 106 -11.10 0.05 -1.78
N SER A 107 -11.24 0.21 -0.46
CA SER A 107 -11.91 1.37 0.13
C SER A 107 -11.21 2.70 -0.21
N LEU A 108 -9.86 2.70 -0.23
CA LEU A 108 -9.06 3.86 -0.64
C LEU A 108 -9.32 4.24 -2.11
N GLY A 109 -9.49 3.24 -2.98
CA GLY A 109 -9.81 3.44 -4.40
C GLY A 109 -11.29 3.69 -4.70
N ARG A 110 -12.19 3.70 -3.70
CA ARG A 110 -13.65 3.68 -3.88
C ARG A 110 -14.16 2.52 -4.77
N ILE A 111 -13.43 1.41 -4.76
CA ILE A 111 -13.78 0.19 -5.50
C ILE A 111 -14.48 -0.76 -4.52
N ARG A 112 -15.51 -1.46 -4.98
CA ARG A 112 -16.12 -2.54 -4.19
C ARG A 112 -15.13 -3.70 -4.13
N SER A 113 -14.64 -4.04 -2.94
CA SER A 113 -13.73 -5.19 -2.73
C SER A 113 -14.30 -6.48 -3.34
N ARG A 114 -15.61 -6.66 -3.24
CA ARG A 114 -16.31 -7.81 -3.81
C ARG A 114 -16.17 -7.92 -5.34
N SER A 115 -15.95 -6.82 -6.07
CA SER A 115 -15.90 -6.86 -7.55
C SER A 115 -14.81 -7.78 -8.10
N MET A 116 -13.58 -7.72 -7.60
CA MET A 116 -12.51 -8.58 -8.11
C MET A 116 -12.62 -10.01 -7.58
N GLN A 117 -13.12 -10.18 -6.35
CA GLN A 117 -13.41 -11.50 -5.79
C GLN A 117 -14.49 -12.22 -6.59
N ASP A 118 -15.54 -11.52 -7.01
CA ASP A 118 -16.60 -12.08 -7.83
C ASP A 118 -16.05 -12.46 -9.22
N VAL A 119 -15.21 -11.62 -9.85
CA VAL A 119 -14.51 -11.98 -11.10
C VAL A 119 -13.68 -13.26 -10.96
N ILE A 120 -12.97 -13.43 -9.84
CA ILE A 120 -12.20 -14.66 -9.57
C ILE A 120 -13.11 -15.87 -9.43
N ARG A 121 -14.24 -15.75 -8.70
CA ARG A 121 -15.20 -16.85 -8.48
C ARG A 121 -15.97 -17.22 -9.74
N ASP A 122 -16.33 -16.24 -10.56
CA ASP A 122 -17.15 -16.41 -11.75
C ASP A 122 -16.33 -16.94 -12.94
N ASN A 123 -15.00 -16.70 -12.94
CA ASN A 123 -14.12 -17.24 -13.97
C ASN A 123 -13.68 -18.69 -13.63
N PRO A 124 -13.94 -19.69 -14.49
CA PRO A 124 -13.61 -21.08 -14.19
C PRO A 124 -12.13 -21.36 -13.93
N LEU A 125 -11.22 -20.68 -14.65
CA LEU A 125 -9.78 -20.88 -14.50
C LEU A 125 -9.28 -20.29 -13.17
N LEU A 126 -9.65 -19.03 -12.88
CA LEU A 126 -9.25 -18.36 -11.66
C LEU A 126 -9.89 -19.03 -10.42
N ASN A 127 -11.15 -19.47 -10.53
CA ASN A 127 -11.82 -20.17 -9.45
C ASN A 127 -11.19 -21.53 -9.18
N PHE A 128 -10.77 -22.26 -10.22
CA PHE A 128 -10.02 -23.51 -10.05
C PHE A 128 -8.70 -23.27 -9.29
N ASP A 129 -7.94 -22.26 -9.70
CA ASP A 129 -6.68 -21.88 -9.05
C ASP A 129 -6.93 -21.44 -7.59
N TYR A 130 -8.00 -20.68 -7.34
CA TYR A 130 -8.40 -20.27 -5.98
C TYR A 130 -8.81 -21.46 -5.11
N MET A 131 -9.66 -22.37 -5.60
CA MET A 131 -10.05 -23.58 -4.88
C MET A 131 -8.85 -24.48 -4.58
N ARG A 132 -7.85 -24.49 -5.45
CA ARG A 132 -6.59 -25.18 -5.20
C ARG A 132 -5.79 -24.50 -4.08
N LEU A 133 -5.64 -23.18 -4.14
CA LEU A 133 -4.97 -22.40 -3.10
C LEU A 133 -5.65 -22.55 -1.73
N ASN A 134 -6.98 -22.46 -1.68
CA ASN A 134 -7.76 -22.61 -0.46
C ASN A 134 -7.54 -23.99 0.20
N ARG A 135 -7.42 -25.04 -0.61
CA ARG A 135 -7.10 -26.40 -0.14
C ARG A 135 -5.68 -26.49 0.44
N TRP A 136 -4.69 -25.81 -0.15
CA TRP A 136 -3.35 -25.72 0.44
C TRP A 136 -3.39 -25.03 1.80
N CYS A 137 -4.03 -23.86 1.89
CA CYS A 137 -4.14 -23.10 3.13
C CYS A 137 -4.92 -23.86 4.22
N SER A 138 -5.87 -24.70 3.82
CA SER A 138 -6.64 -25.56 4.73
C SER A 138 -5.91 -26.86 5.14
N GLY A 139 -4.68 -27.08 4.66
CA GLY A 139 -3.90 -28.30 4.93
C GLY A 139 -4.38 -29.56 4.20
N GLN A 140 -5.31 -29.42 3.24
CA GLN A 140 -5.86 -30.54 2.45
C GLN A 140 -4.95 -30.94 1.28
N LEU A 141 -3.90 -30.17 1.00
CA LEU A 141 -2.90 -30.41 -0.04
C LEU A 141 -1.51 -30.02 0.50
N SER A 142 -0.47 -30.80 0.19
CA SER A 142 0.93 -30.54 0.61
C SER A 142 1.57 -29.41 -0.20
N LEU A 143 2.25 -28.49 0.50
CA LEU A 143 2.99 -27.34 -0.03
C LEU A 143 4.33 -27.74 -0.68
N GLU A 144 5.01 -28.76 -0.13
CA GLU A 144 6.36 -29.19 -0.55
C GLU A 144 6.38 -29.85 -1.93
N ALA A 145 5.27 -30.46 -2.37
CA ALA A 145 5.22 -31.20 -3.62
C ALA A 145 5.07 -30.33 -4.89
N GLN A 146 4.86 -29.01 -4.77
CA GLN A 146 4.33 -28.20 -5.89
C GLN A 146 5.09 -26.92 -6.24
N TRP A 147 6.03 -26.45 -5.41
CA TRP A 147 6.99 -25.42 -5.84
C TRP A 147 8.14 -25.98 -6.70
N GLN A 148 8.21 -27.30 -6.86
CA GLN A 148 9.21 -28.04 -7.64
C GLN A 148 8.70 -28.53 -9.01
N ALA A 149 7.45 -28.21 -9.40
CA ALA A 149 6.81 -28.61 -10.67
C ALA A 149 6.23 -27.39 -11.40
#